data_AF-A0A8E0MCI1-F1
#
_entry.id   AF-A0A8E0MCI1-F1
#
_cell.length_a   1.000
_cell.length_b   1.000
_cell.length_c   1.000
_cell.angle_alpha   90.00
_cell.angle_beta   90.00
_cell.angle_gamma   90.00
#
_symmetry.space_group_name_H-M   'P 1'
#
loop_
_entity.id
_entity.type
_entity.pdbx_description
1 polymer ?
#
loop_
_entity_poly.entity_id
_entity_poly.type
_entity_poly.pdbx_seq_one_letter_code
_entity_poly.pdbx_strand_id
1 'polypeptide(L)'
;GTKMSFHISLFSLSGLSINYSISALLIKNNNVSILAGSLSYISFLIIVYPLIPLMLKTPSLKFSTKLILLMTSVIEWFACFGIVLLSNAILNLNIDLFVLYQSYFFSAALGVASLIPGSAGSFDLSLTETLKHAGVLPNTSASLLILYRLFYYVIPTILAVVWFILLKTNILQSKANK
;
A
#
# COMPACT_ATOMS: atom_id res chain seq x y z
N GLY A 1 3.93 12.36 -22.82
CA GLY A 1 3.34 11.19 -22.15
C GLY A 1 4.22 10.68 -21.02
N THR A 2 5.38 10.10 -21.33
CA THR A 2 6.22 9.30 -20.42
C THR A 2 6.83 10.04 -19.22
N LYS A 3 7.16 11.33 -19.35
CA LYS A 3 7.69 12.12 -18.22
C LYS A 3 6.65 12.36 -17.12
N MET A 4 5.36 12.47 -17.47
CA MET A 4 4.30 12.77 -16.51
C MET A 4 3.89 11.52 -15.72
N SER A 5 3.82 10.35 -16.37
CA SER A 5 3.54 9.07 -15.69
C SER A 5 4.63 8.70 -14.67
N PHE A 6 5.90 8.97 -15.00
CA PHE A 6 7.02 8.73 -14.10
C PHE A 6 6.94 9.56 -12.80
N HIS A 7 6.52 10.82 -12.90
CA HIS A 7 6.34 11.66 -11.71
C HIS A 7 5.22 11.11 -10.81
N ILE A 8 4.10 10.67 -11.39
CA ILE A 8 2.94 10.17 -10.64
C ILE A 8 3.30 8.88 -9.88
N SER A 9 4.02 7.94 -10.51
CA SER A 9 4.48 6.72 -9.81
C SER A 9 5.42 7.02 -8.64
N LEU A 10 6.24 8.07 -8.79
CA LEU A 10 7.20 8.48 -7.76
C LEU A 10 6.49 9.08 -6.53
N PHE A 11 5.42 9.84 -6.74
CA PHE A 11 4.55 10.31 -5.65
C PHE A 11 3.74 9.17 -5.00
N SER A 12 3.30 8.16 -5.76
CA SER A 12 2.63 6.98 -5.15
C SER A 12 3.56 6.23 -4.18
N LEU A 13 4.86 6.15 -4.47
CA LEU A 13 5.84 5.52 -3.56
C LEU A 13 6.12 6.34 -2.29
N SER A 14 5.92 7.66 -2.30
CA SER A 14 6.24 8.49 -1.14
C SER A 14 5.27 8.25 0.04
N GLY A 15 3.99 8.01 -0.22
CA GLY A 15 3.02 7.67 0.83
C GLY A 15 3.30 6.35 1.53
N LEU A 16 3.76 5.34 0.78
CA LEU A 16 4.22 4.06 1.34
C LEU A 16 5.39 4.30 2.30
N SER A 17 6.37 5.10 1.87
CA SER A 17 7.56 5.39 2.68
C SER A 17 7.23 6.11 3.98
N ILE A 18 6.31 7.08 3.96
CA ILE A 18 5.91 7.85 5.15
C ILE A 18 5.22 6.93 6.17
N ASN A 19 4.26 6.11 5.72
CA ASN A 19 3.56 5.18 6.61
C ASN A 19 4.50 4.11 7.17
N TYR A 20 5.45 3.64 6.37
CA TYR A 20 6.46 2.70 6.84
C TYR A 20 7.36 3.29 7.93
N SER A 21 7.76 4.56 7.79
CA SER A 21 8.51 5.26 8.86
C SER A 21 7.71 5.35 10.16
N ILE A 22 6.41 5.66 10.08
CA ILE A 22 5.53 5.70 11.25
C ILE A 22 5.47 4.33 11.91
N SER A 23 5.35 3.27 11.11
CA SER A 23 5.33 1.87 11.57
C SER A 23 6.59 1.53 12.37
N ALA A 24 7.76 1.93 11.88
CA ALA A 24 9.04 1.69 12.53
C ALA A 24 9.18 2.44 13.88
N LEU A 25 8.65 3.67 13.97
CA LEU A 25 8.65 4.45 15.21
C LEU A 25 7.73 3.86 16.30
N LEU A 26 6.70 3.12 15.91
CA LEU A 26 5.74 2.50 16.82
C LEU A 26 6.27 1.19 17.46
N ILE A 27 7.52 0.79 17.20
CA ILE A 27 8.14 -0.38 17.84
C ILE A 27 8.41 -0.06 19.31
N LYS A 28 7.47 -0.42 20.18
CA LYS A 28 7.64 -0.35 21.63
C LYS A 28 8.46 -1.56 22.09
N ASN A 29 9.57 -1.28 22.75
CA ASN A 29 10.52 -2.22 23.32
C ASN A 29 9.81 -3.32 24.13
N ASN A 30 9.75 -4.55 23.60
CA ASN A 30 9.88 -5.82 24.32
C ASN A 30 9.76 -7.02 23.35
N ASN A 31 10.84 -7.82 23.29
CA ASN A 31 10.99 -9.14 22.65
C ASN A 31 10.99 -9.22 21.11
N VAL A 32 12.21 -9.39 20.55
CA VAL A 32 12.63 -10.15 19.35
C VAL A 32 11.99 -9.80 17.98
N SER A 33 10.87 -9.08 17.92
CA SER A 33 10.33 -8.39 16.73
C SER A 33 11.24 -7.27 16.20
N ILE A 34 12.29 -6.97 16.97
CA ILE A 34 13.36 -5.99 16.72
C ILE A 34 14.25 -6.36 15.52
N LEU A 35 14.29 -7.63 15.09
CA LEU A 35 15.05 -8.02 13.88
C LEU A 35 14.39 -7.45 12.60
N ALA A 36 13.06 -7.46 12.53
CA ALA A 36 12.29 -6.78 11.49
C ALA A 36 12.45 -5.26 11.57
N GLY A 37 12.56 -4.71 12.79
CA GLY A 37 12.92 -3.31 13.04
C GLY A 37 14.31 -2.93 12.51
N SER A 38 15.31 -3.79 12.67
CA SER A 38 16.68 -3.53 12.17
C SER A 38 16.79 -3.61 10.64
N LEU A 39 16.02 -4.50 10.00
CA LEU A 39 15.86 -4.53 8.54
C LEU A 39 15.09 -3.31 8.02
N SER A 40 14.13 -2.82 8.82
CA SER A 40 13.32 -1.65 8.46
C SER A 40 14.08 -0.34 8.36
N TYR A 41 15.20 -0.22 9.10
CA TYR A 41 16.09 0.93 9.03
C TYR A 41 16.97 0.94 7.76
N ILE A 42 17.44 -0.23 7.30
CA ILE A 42 18.34 -0.37 6.14
C ILE A 42 17.57 -0.23 4.82
N SER A 43 16.35 -0.78 4.73
CA SER A 43 15.49 -0.60 3.55
C SER A 43 15.10 0.86 3.30
N PHE A 44 15.12 1.70 4.34
CA PHE A 44 14.77 3.12 4.29
C PHE A 44 15.89 4.00 3.70
N LEU A 45 17.17 3.74 4.00
CA LEU A 45 18.29 4.54 3.46
C LEU A 45 18.46 4.44 1.95
N ILE A 46 18.08 3.30 1.35
CA ILE A 46 18.28 3.03 -0.08
C ILE A 46 17.13 3.61 -0.92
N ILE A 47 15.90 3.64 -0.39
CA ILE A 47 14.71 4.05 -1.15
C ILE A 47 14.35 5.52 -0.89
N VAL A 48 14.43 5.99 0.36
CA VAL A 48 13.90 7.32 0.72
C VAL A 48 14.90 8.44 0.48
N TYR A 49 16.18 8.19 0.74
CA TYR A 49 17.23 9.20 0.57
C TYR A 49 17.42 9.71 -0.88
N PRO A 50 17.28 8.89 -1.94
CA PRO A 50 17.34 9.41 -3.31
C PRO A 50 16.00 9.97 -3.84
N LEU A 51 14.83 9.54 -3.32
CA LEU A 51 13.52 9.93 -3.89
C LEU A 51 13.04 11.32 -3.45
N ILE A 52 13.20 11.68 -2.17
CA ILE A 52 12.78 13.01 -1.65
C ILE A 52 13.51 14.18 -2.34
N PRO A 53 14.85 14.18 -2.47
CA PRO A 53 15.56 15.25 -3.18
C PRO A 53 15.30 15.25 -4.69
N LEU A 54 15.01 14.08 -5.29
CA LEU A 54 14.62 13.97 -6.70
C LEU A 54 13.23 14.59 -6.96
N MET A 55 12.27 14.43 -6.04
CA MET A 55 10.93 15.05 -6.08
C MET A 55 10.96 16.57 -5.92
N LEU A 56 11.83 17.08 -5.05
CA LEU A 56 11.99 18.52 -4.87
C LEU A 56 12.68 19.17 -6.07
N LYS A 57 13.59 18.44 -6.73
CA LYS A 57 14.26 18.88 -7.97
C LYS A 57 13.40 18.82 -9.23
N THR A 58 12.20 18.24 -9.23
CA THR A 58 11.33 18.28 -10.43
C THR A 58 10.79 19.71 -10.62
N PRO A 59 11.26 20.48 -11.62
CA PRO A 59 10.92 21.89 -11.76
C PRO A 59 9.54 22.12 -12.36
N SER A 60 8.84 21.05 -12.75
CA SER A 60 7.65 21.09 -13.60
C SER A 60 6.32 21.24 -12.86
N LEU A 61 6.27 21.05 -11.53
CA LEU A 61 5.01 21.03 -10.77
C LEU A 61 4.99 22.10 -9.68
N LYS A 62 3.84 22.80 -9.58
CA LYS A 62 3.57 23.76 -8.50
C LYS A 62 3.58 23.04 -7.15
N PHE A 63 4.01 23.73 -6.10
CA PHE A 63 4.10 23.18 -4.75
C PHE A 63 2.76 22.60 -4.24
N SER A 64 1.65 23.31 -4.47
CA SER A 64 0.30 22.84 -4.10
C SER A 64 -0.05 21.49 -4.74
N THR A 65 0.31 21.30 -6.01
CA THR A 65 0.09 20.03 -6.72
C THR A 65 0.95 18.90 -6.13
N LYS A 66 2.21 19.19 -5.77
CA LYS A 66 3.08 18.22 -5.10
C LYS A 66 2.50 17.78 -3.75
N LEU A 67 1.93 18.73 -2.98
CA LEU A 67 1.31 18.44 -1.69
C LEU A 67 0.06 17.56 -1.83
N ILE A 68 -0.81 17.87 -2.80
CA ILE A 68 -2.02 17.07 -3.08
C ILE A 68 -1.62 15.64 -3.46
N LEU A 69 -0.63 15.48 -4.34
CA LEU A 69 -0.15 14.16 -4.76
C LEU A 69 0.42 13.35 -3.59
N LEU A 70 1.17 13.99 -2.69
CA LEU A 70 1.70 13.34 -1.49
C LEU A 70 0.58 12.91 -0.55
N MET A 71 -0.39 13.78 -0.25
CA MET A 71 -1.52 13.45 0.62
C MET A 71 -2.39 12.35 0.03
N THR A 72 -2.66 12.41 -1.27
CA THR A 72 -3.43 11.36 -1.98
C THR A 72 -2.72 10.01 -1.86
N SER A 73 -1.41 9.99 -2.02
CA SER A 73 -0.59 8.78 -1.89
C SER A 73 -0.64 8.21 -0.47
N VAL A 74 -0.52 9.04 0.56
CA VAL A 74 -0.67 8.58 1.97
C VAL A 74 -2.04 7.97 2.20
N ILE A 75 -3.11 8.61 1.70
CA ILE A 75 -4.49 8.12 1.82
C ILE A 75 -4.66 6.80 1.07
N GLU A 76 -4.09 6.65 -0.12
CA GLU A 76 -4.17 5.43 -0.93
C GLU A 76 -3.61 4.23 -0.16
N TRP A 77 -2.39 4.36 0.36
CA TRP A 77 -1.77 3.27 1.13
C TRP A 77 -2.49 2.99 2.45
N PHE A 78 -3.02 4.02 3.10
CA PHE A 78 -3.83 3.87 4.30
C PHE A 78 -5.17 3.19 4.02
N ALA A 79 -5.82 3.48 2.89
CA ALA A 79 -7.04 2.80 2.45
C ALA A 79 -6.77 1.32 2.18
N CYS A 80 -5.64 0.98 1.56
CA CYS A 80 -5.21 -0.41 1.37
C CYS A 80 -5.00 -1.12 2.71
N PHE A 81 -4.38 -0.46 3.69
CA PHE A 81 -4.29 -0.97 5.05
C PHE A 81 -5.67 -1.13 5.72
N GLY A 82 -6.60 -0.20 5.46
CA GLY A 82 -7.99 -0.28 5.91
C GLY A 82 -8.69 -1.56 5.44
N ILE A 83 -8.37 -2.06 4.25
CA ILE A 83 -8.90 -3.36 3.77
C ILE A 83 -8.36 -4.52 4.61
N VAL A 84 -7.09 -4.47 5.03
CA VAL A 84 -6.51 -5.48 5.92
C VAL A 84 -7.19 -5.44 7.30
N LEU A 85 -7.42 -4.25 7.84
CA LEU A 85 -8.17 -4.07 9.09
C LEU A 85 -9.61 -4.63 8.98
N LEU A 86 -10.30 -4.30 7.89
CA LEU A 86 -11.63 -4.81 7.61
C LEU A 86 -11.63 -6.34 7.51
N SER A 87 -10.61 -6.91 6.87
CA SER A 87 -10.47 -8.37 6.75
C SER A 87 -10.25 -9.04 8.12
N ASN A 88 -9.39 -8.46 8.96
CA ASN A 88 -9.18 -8.90 10.34
C ASN A 88 -10.48 -8.87 11.16
N ALA A 89 -11.29 -7.81 10.99
CA ALA A 89 -12.56 -7.65 11.67
C ALA A 89 -13.62 -8.66 11.19
N ILE A 90 -13.78 -8.84 9.87
CA ILE A 90 -14.77 -9.78 9.30
C ILE A 90 -14.46 -11.23 9.71
N LEU A 91 -13.18 -11.60 9.75
CA LEU A 91 -12.75 -12.94 10.10
C LEU A 91 -12.61 -13.16 11.62
N ASN A 92 -12.83 -12.13 12.46
CA ASN A 92 -12.66 -12.17 13.91
C ASN A 92 -11.30 -12.74 14.37
N LEU A 93 -10.21 -12.36 13.68
CA LEU A 93 -8.88 -12.93 13.93
C LEU A 93 -8.20 -12.35 15.17
N ASN A 94 -8.74 -11.26 15.74
CA ASN A 94 -8.23 -10.58 16.94
C ASN A 94 -6.74 -10.21 16.88
N ILE A 95 -6.18 -9.99 15.69
CA ILE A 95 -4.79 -9.53 15.55
C ILE A 95 -4.71 -8.06 15.95
N ASP A 96 -3.70 -7.72 16.76
CA ASP A 96 -3.46 -6.36 17.22
C ASP A 96 -3.22 -5.38 16.06
N LEU A 97 -3.74 -4.17 16.21
CA LEU A 97 -3.67 -3.13 15.17
C LEU A 97 -2.23 -2.72 14.87
N PHE A 98 -1.37 -2.62 15.89
CA PHE A 98 0.02 -2.24 15.69
C PHE A 98 0.79 -3.33 14.96
N VAL A 99 0.55 -4.59 15.31
CA VAL A 99 1.13 -5.75 14.61
C VAL A 99 0.71 -5.77 13.15
N LEU A 100 -0.57 -5.55 12.85
CA LEU A 100 -1.07 -5.48 11.47
C LEU A 100 -0.47 -4.32 10.69
N TYR A 101 -0.42 -3.13 11.29
CA TYR A 101 0.14 -1.93 10.66
C TYR A 101 1.61 -2.17 10.28
N GLN A 102 2.41 -2.66 11.22
CA GLN A 102 3.83 -2.94 10.99
C GLN A 102 4.05 -4.02 9.93
N SER A 103 3.34 -5.14 10.07
CA SER A 103 3.45 -6.27 9.15
C SER A 103 3.06 -5.87 7.74
N TYR A 104 1.96 -5.10 7.58
CA TYR A 104 1.49 -4.65 6.27
C TYR A 104 2.48 -3.73 5.57
N PHE A 105 2.91 -2.65 6.23
CA PHE A 105 3.78 -1.66 5.60
C PHE A 105 5.19 -2.21 5.31
N PHE A 106 5.70 -3.11 6.15
CA PHE A 106 6.92 -3.87 5.87
C PHE A 106 6.79 -4.74 4.62
N SER A 107 5.72 -5.53 4.57
CA SER A 107 5.48 -6.47 3.48
C SER A 107 5.20 -5.75 2.16
N ALA A 108 4.50 -4.62 2.21
CA ALA A 108 4.25 -3.76 1.05
C ALA A 108 5.55 -3.17 0.49
N ALA A 109 6.45 -2.70 1.35
CA ALA A 109 7.76 -2.21 0.93
C ALA A 109 8.61 -3.32 0.28
N LEU A 110 8.66 -4.51 0.87
CA LEU A 110 9.34 -5.67 0.28
C LEU A 110 8.70 -6.12 -1.04
N GLY A 111 7.37 -6.11 -1.11
CA GLY A 111 6.62 -6.43 -2.32
C GLY A 111 6.99 -5.50 -3.48
N VAL A 112 7.04 -4.19 -3.25
CA VAL A 112 7.46 -3.21 -4.26
C VAL A 112 8.93 -3.39 -4.63
N ALA A 113 9.81 -3.59 -3.64
CA ALA A 113 11.24 -3.79 -3.88
C ALA A 113 11.55 -5.05 -4.72
N SER A 114 10.69 -6.07 -4.65
CA SER A 114 10.85 -7.33 -5.40
C SER A 114 10.62 -7.19 -6.92
N LEU A 115 10.00 -6.10 -7.36
CA LEU A 115 9.59 -5.87 -8.76
C LEU A 115 8.72 -6.98 -9.37
N ILE A 116 8.15 -7.86 -8.54
CA ILE A 116 7.22 -8.90 -9.01
C ILE A 116 5.92 -8.24 -9.45
N PRO A 117 5.48 -8.43 -10.70
CA PRO A 117 4.23 -7.86 -11.18
C PRO A 117 3.05 -8.35 -10.31
N GLY A 118 2.28 -7.40 -9.78
CA GLY A 118 1.15 -7.68 -8.90
C GLY A 118 1.52 -8.09 -7.46
N SER A 119 2.81 -8.10 -7.10
CA SER A 119 3.35 -8.43 -5.77
C SER A 119 2.82 -9.74 -5.15
N ALA A 120 2.20 -10.63 -5.94
CA ALA A 120 1.42 -11.80 -5.53
C ALA A 120 2.26 -12.97 -4.97
N GLY A 121 3.47 -12.70 -4.50
CA GLY A 121 4.36 -13.69 -3.88
C GLY A 121 5.19 -13.09 -2.77
N SER A 122 5.97 -12.04 -3.07
CA SER A 122 6.82 -11.40 -2.06
C SER A 122 6.03 -10.72 -0.95
N PHE A 123 4.90 -10.08 -1.27
CA PHE A 123 4.04 -9.49 -0.24
C PHE A 123 3.41 -10.57 0.65
N ASP A 124 2.85 -11.62 0.05
CA ASP A 124 2.12 -12.66 0.80
C ASP A 124 3.05 -13.45 1.73
N LEU A 125 4.25 -13.78 1.25
CA LEU A 125 5.27 -14.47 2.04
C LEU A 125 5.79 -13.59 3.18
N SER A 126 6.13 -12.32 2.90
CA SER A 126 6.62 -11.41 3.93
C SER A 126 5.55 -11.08 4.97
N LEU A 127 4.27 -10.96 4.57
CA LEU A 127 3.18 -10.71 5.52
C LEU A 127 2.94 -11.94 6.40
N THR A 128 2.94 -13.12 5.81
CA THR A 128 2.79 -14.37 6.57
C THR A 128 3.93 -14.56 7.56
N GLU A 129 5.18 -14.28 7.14
CA GLU A 129 6.34 -14.45 8.01
C GLU A 129 6.39 -13.39 9.13
N THR A 130 6.06 -12.13 8.84
CA THR A 130 6.00 -11.08 9.86
C THR A 130 4.90 -11.34 10.90
N LEU A 131 3.72 -11.76 10.47
CA LEU A 131 2.63 -12.14 11.37
C LEU A 131 2.98 -13.38 12.19
N LYS A 132 3.64 -14.37 11.58
CA LYS A 132 4.15 -15.56 12.28
C LYS A 132 5.18 -15.22 13.35
N HIS A 133 6.10 -14.29 13.08
CA HIS A 133 7.01 -13.76 14.09
C HIS A 133 6.30 -13.02 15.23
N ALA A 134 5.14 -12.41 14.95
CA ALA A 134 4.27 -11.80 15.95
C ALA A 134 3.35 -12.81 16.68
N GLY A 135 3.50 -14.12 16.42
CA GLY A 135 2.75 -15.18 17.09
C GLY A 135 1.41 -15.54 16.43
N VAL A 136 1.11 -15.01 15.25
CA VAL A 136 -0.10 -15.34 14.48
C VAL A 136 0.09 -16.67 13.74
N LEU A 137 -0.90 -17.55 13.81
CA LEU A 137 -0.87 -18.85 13.14
C LEU A 137 -0.87 -18.68 11.61
N PRO A 138 -0.13 -19.51 10.84
CA PRO A 138 -0.09 -19.42 9.37
C PRO A 138 -1.48 -19.53 8.72
N ASN A 139 -2.36 -20.37 9.25
CA ASN A 139 -3.73 -20.54 8.76
C ASN A 139 -4.53 -19.22 8.87
N THR A 140 -4.33 -18.50 9.97
CA THR A 140 -4.93 -17.18 10.22
C THR A 140 -4.41 -16.15 9.23
N SER A 141 -3.09 -16.07 9.04
CA SER A 141 -2.47 -15.18 8.05
C SER A 141 -2.93 -15.46 6.63
N ALA A 142 -3.08 -16.74 6.26
CA ALA A 142 -3.59 -17.13 4.95
C ALA A 142 -5.06 -16.69 4.74
N SER A 143 -5.90 -16.87 5.76
CA SER A 143 -7.30 -16.43 5.69
C SER A 143 -7.43 -14.92 5.53
N LEU A 144 -6.62 -14.15 6.26
CA LEU A 144 -6.52 -12.69 6.14
C LEU A 144 -6.12 -12.29 4.72
N LEU A 145 -5.09 -12.94 4.15
CA LEU A 145 -4.58 -12.66 2.81
C LEU A 145 -5.62 -12.93 1.73
N ILE A 146 -6.33 -14.06 1.80
CA ILE A 146 -7.37 -14.41 0.82
C ILE A 146 -8.46 -13.34 0.81
N LEU A 147 -8.94 -12.94 1.98
CA LEU A 147 -9.99 -11.93 2.08
C LEU A 147 -9.51 -10.54 1.65
N TYR A 148 -8.28 -10.16 2.03
CA TYR A 148 -7.64 -8.94 1.57
C TYR A 148 -7.54 -8.90 0.03
N ARG A 149 -7.10 -10.00 -0.59
CA ARG A 149 -6.96 -10.11 -2.06
C ARG A 149 -8.31 -10.05 -2.76
N LEU A 150 -9.36 -10.64 -2.18
CA LEU A 150 -10.72 -10.51 -2.69
C LEU A 150 -11.18 -9.05 -2.68
N PHE A 151 -11.03 -8.35 -1.56
CA PHE A 151 -11.41 -6.94 -1.48
C PHE A 151 -10.57 -6.03 -2.37
N TYR A 152 -9.26 -6.25 -2.41
CA TYR A 152 -8.32 -5.42 -3.16
C TYR A 152 -8.43 -5.60 -4.68
N TYR A 153 -8.74 -6.80 -5.16
CA TYR A 153 -8.86 -7.05 -6.60
C TYR A 153 -10.31 -7.04 -7.11
N VAL A 154 -11.23 -7.68 -6.41
CA VAL A 154 -12.58 -7.92 -6.94
C VAL A 154 -13.43 -6.66 -6.86
N ILE A 155 -13.43 -5.95 -5.73
CA ILE A 155 -14.28 -4.77 -5.56
C ILE A 155 -13.88 -3.64 -6.53
N PRO A 156 -12.60 -3.22 -6.62
CA PRO A 156 -12.21 -2.18 -7.57
C PRO A 156 -12.51 -2.56 -9.02
N THR A 157 -12.37 -3.84 -9.37
CA THR A 157 -12.69 -4.33 -10.72
C THR A 157 -14.18 -4.20 -11.01
N ILE A 158 -15.06 -4.61 -10.09
CA ILE A 158 -16.51 -4.46 -10.26
C ILE A 158 -16.88 -2.98 -10.38
N LEU A 159 -16.35 -2.13 -9.49
CA LEU A 159 -16.61 -0.69 -9.52
C LEU A 159 -16.16 -0.07 -10.85
N ALA A 160 -14.98 -0.44 -11.34
CA ALA A 160 -14.46 0.03 -12.63
C ALA A 160 -15.36 -0.40 -13.80
N VAL A 161 -15.81 -1.65 -13.83
CA VAL A 161 -16.71 -2.16 -14.88
C VAL A 161 -18.05 -1.43 -14.86
N VAL A 162 -18.67 -1.28 -13.68
CA VAL A 162 -19.94 -0.57 -13.53
C VAL A 162 -19.81 0.88 -14.01
N TRP A 163 -18.77 1.58 -13.57
CA TRP A 163 -18.51 2.95 -13.99
C TRP A 163 -18.25 3.08 -15.48
N PHE A 164 -17.51 2.14 -16.07
CA PHE A 164 -17.26 2.12 -17.51
C PHE A 164 -18.55 1.98 -18.31
N ILE A 165 -19.45 1.08 -17.89
CA ILE A 165 -20.74 0.89 -18.54
C ILE A 165 -21.59 2.17 -18.43
N LEU A 166 -21.70 2.74 -17.22
CA LEU A 166 -22.46 3.98 -16.97
C LEU A 166 -21.92 5.17 -17.78
N LEU A 167 -20.60 5.30 -17.87
CA LEU A 167 -19.98 6.35 -18.65
C LEU A 167 -20.26 6.18 -20.16
N LYS A 168 -20.15 4.94 -20.65
CA LYS A 168 -20.44 4.62 -22.05
C LYS A 168 -21.88 4.92 -22.43
N THR A 169 -22.85 4.57 -21.57
CA THR A 169 -24.27 4.86 -21.82
C THR A 169 -24.54 6.37 -21.87
N ASN A 170 -23.96 7.15 -20.95
CA ASN A 170 -24.13 8.61 -20.93
C ASN A 170 -23.55 9.29 -22.17
N ILE A 171 -22.38 8.82 -22.66
CA ILE A 171 -21.76 9.36 -23.89
C ILE A 171 -22.62 9.05 -25.13
N LEU A 172 -23.19 7.84 -25.22
CA LEU A 172 -24.05 7.46 -26.32
C LEU A 172 -25.36 8.29 -26.33
N GLN A 173 -25.97 8.52 -25.17
CA GLN A 173 -27.14 9.39 -25.04
C GLN A 173 -26.84 10.84 -25.42
N SER A 174 -25.69 11.37 -25.01
CA SER A 174 -25.27 12.72 -25.39
C SER A 174 -25.02 12.89 -26.90
N LYS A 175 -24.61 11.82 -27.61
CA LYS A 175 -24.46 11.83 -29.07
C LYS A 175 -25.78 11.66 -29.81
N ALA A 176 -26.75 10.95 -29.24
CA ALA A 176 -28.08 10.76 -29.83
C ALA A 176 -28.99 11.99 -29.69
N ASN A 177 -28.74 12.84 -28.69
CA ASN A 177 -29.48 14.09 -28.44
C ASN A 177 -28.85 15.32 -29.15
N LYS A 178 -27.90 15.12 -30.07
CA LYS A 178 -27.35 16.15 -30.98
C LYS A 178 -27.72 15.81 -32.41
#